data_AF-A0A9E5M4U7-F1
#
_entry.id   AF-A0A9E5M4U7-F1
#
_cell.length_a   1.000
_cell.length_b   1.000
_cell.length_c   1.000
_cell.angle_alpha   90.00
_cell.angle_beta   90.00
_cell.angle_gamma   90.00
#
_symmetry.space_group_name_H-M   'P 1'
#
loop_
_entity.id
_entity.type
_entity.pdbx_description
1 polymer ?
#
loop_
_entity_poly.entity_id
_entity_poly.type
_entity_poly.pdbx_seq_one_letter_code
_entity_poly.pdbx_strand_id
1 'polypeptide(L)' 'MRLTFLGTGTSQGVPMLACHCRVCTSPDPRDR' A
#
# COMPACT_ATOMS: atom_id res chain seq x y z
N MET A 1 -4.13 -11.22 -23.93
CA MET A 1 -2.95 -11.09 -23.06
C MET A 1 -3.41 -10.83 -21.62
N ARG A 2 -2.69 -11.33 -20.61
CA ARG A 2 -3.00 -11.11 -19.19
C ARG A 2 -1.79 -10.48 -18.52
N LEU A 3 -1.97 -9.31 -17.91
CA LEU A 3 -0.98 -8.67 -17.05
C LEU A 3 -1.38 -8.86 -15.59
N THR A 4 -0.41 -9.16 -14.74
CA THR A 4 -0.61 -9.25 -13.29
C THR A 4 0.28 -8.22 -12.63
N PHE A 5 -0.33 -7.33 -11.86
CA PHE A 5 0.41 -6.39 -11.02
C PHE A 5 0.89 -7.12 -9.77
N LEU A 6 2.21 -7.27 -9.63
CA LEU A 6 2.83 -7.89 -8.45
C LEU A 6 2.99 -6.89 -7.28
N GLY A 7 2.92 -5.59 -7.59
CA GLY A 7 2.95 -4.51 -6.61
C GLY A 7 2.82 -3.14 -7.29
N THR A 8 2.13 -2.21 -6.63
CA THR A 8 1.92 -0.82 -7.08
C THR A 8 2.42 0.21 -6.06
N GLY A 9 3.08 -0.25 -5.00
CA GLY A 9 3.59 0.60 -3.92
C GLY A 9 4.85 1.37 -4.31
N THR A 10 5.22 2.32 -3.47
CA THR A 10 6.50 3.05 -3.58
C THR A 10 7.65 2.21 -3.03
N SER A 11 8.88 2.71 -3.14
CA SER A 11 10.08 2.04 -2.60
C SER A 11 9.98 1.65 -1.12
N GLN A 12 9.21 2.41 -0.33
CA GLN A 12 9.02 2.19 1.10
C GLN A 12 7.77 1.34 1.41
N GLY A 13 6.95 1.08 0.39
CA GLY A 13 5.64 0.46 0.53
C GLY A 13 4.62 1.34 1.27
N VAL A 14 3.44 0.77 1.42
CA VAL A 14 2.39 1.20 2.33
C VAL A 14 1.94 -0.09 3.02
N PRO A 15 1.64 -0.10 4.34
CA PRO A 15 1.95 0.94 5.31
C PRO A 15 3.46 1.13 5.51
N MET A 16 3.89 2.38 5.69
CA MET A 16 5.27 2.69 6.05
C MET A 16 5.53 2.34 7.53
N LEU A 17 6.72 1.80 7.82
CA LEU A 17 7.12 1.45 9.18
C LEU A 17 7.01 2.67 10.12
N ALA A 18 6.33 2.50 11.25
CA ALA A 18 6.06 3.54 12.25
C ALA A 18 5.26 4.77 11.75
N CYS A 19 4.57 4.69 10.60
CA CYS A 19 3.70 5.75 10.10
C CYS A 19 2.27 5.61 10.65
N HIS A 20 1.69 6.72 11.13
CA HIS A 20 0.34 6.77 11.72
C HIS A 20 -0.62 7.64 10.89
N CYS A 21 -0.33 7.85 9.60
CA CYS A 21 -1.19 8.64 8.75
C CYS A 21 -2.50 7.89 8.43
N ARG A 22 -3.50 8.64 7.95
CA ARG A 22 -4.83 8.10 7.60
C ARG A 22 -4.80 6.93 6.60
N VAL A 23 -3.80 6.89 5.72
CA VAL A 23 -3.65 5.82 4.71
C VAL A 23 -3.07 4.56 5.34
N CYS A 24 -1.97 4.68 6.09
CA CYS A 24 -1.34 3.55 6.77
C CYS A 24 -2.22 2.90 7.85
N THR A 25 -3.24 3.62 8.32
CA THR A 25 -4.24 3.14 9.30
C THR A 25 -5.61 2.85 8.68
N SER A 26 -5.72 2.93 7.34
CA SER A 26 -6.99 2.79 6.64
C SER A 26 -7.54 1.35 6.69
N PRO A 27 -8.85 1.18 6.94
CA PRO A 27 -9.48 -0.13 6.83
C PRO A 27 -9.60 -0.59 5.37
N ASP A 28 -9.51 0.31 4.38
CA ASP A 28 -9.58 -0.03 2.95
C ASP A 28 -8.37 -0.92 2.56
N PRO A 29 -8.60 -2.11 2.00
CA PRO A 29 -7.50 -2.98 1.56
C PRO A 29 -6.65 -2.41 0.43
N ARG A 30 -7.10 -1.36 -0.28
CA ARG A 30 -6.31 -0.67 -1.32
C ARG A 30 -5.37 0.40 -0.78
N ASP A 31 -5.58 0.84 0.44
CA ASP A 31 -4.73 1.83 1.13
C ASP A 31 -3.57 1.15 1.88
N ARG A 32 -3.39 -0.16 1.70
CA ARG A 32 -2.38 -1.00 2.33
C ARG A 32 -1.49 -1.65 1.30
#